data_AF-A0A6S7K9K7-F1
#
_entry.id   AF-A0A6S7K9K7-F1
#
_cell.length_a   1.000
_cell.length_b   1.000
_cell.length_c   1.000
_cell.angle_alpha   90.00
_cell.angle_beta   90.00
_cell.angle_gamma   90.00
#
_symmetry.space_group_name_H-M   'P 1'
#
loop_
_entity.id
_entity.type
_entity.pdbx_description
1 polymer ?
#
loop_
_entity_poly.entity_id
_entity_poly.type
_entity_poly.pdbx_seq_one_letter_code
_entity_poly.pdbx_strand_id
1 'polypeptide(L)' 'MRAKFTLLNHFSQRYPKIPVFNEKFNDCVGIAFDHMQVNFQNLCGLPKLLQPLHEIFKEEIEEQ' A
#
# COMPACT_ATOMS: atom_id res chain seq x y z
N MET A 1 15.84 -3.81 11.80
CA MET A 1 15.46 -5.15 11.30
C MET A 1 16.01 -5.36 9.89
N ARG A 2 16.32 -6.60 9.48
CA ARG A 2 16.76 -6.96 8.11
C ARG A 2 15.70 -7.83 7.41
N ALA A 3 14.48 -7.31 7.32
CA ALA A 3 13.37 -8.02 6.67
C ALA A 3 13.55 -8.00 5.15
N LYS A 4 13.28 -9.13 4.48
CA LYS A 4 13.30 -9.21 3.01
C LYS A 4 12.14 -8.44 2.37
N PHE A 5 11.02 -8.36 3.07
CA PHE A 5 9.84 -7.61 2.68
C PHE A 5 9.10 -7.14 3.94
N THR A 6 8.52 -5.95 3.91
CA THR A 6 7.72 -5.40 5.01
C THR A 6 6.30 -5.13 4.53
N LEU A 7 5.31 -5.75 5.16
CA LEU A 7 3.90 -5.48 4.90
C LEU A 7 3.35 -4.61 6.03
N LEU A 8 2.93 -3.39 5.72
CA LEU A 8 2.33 -2.46 6.68
C LEU A 8 0.82 -2.69 6.75
N ASN A 9 0.27 -2.70 7.96
CA ASN A 9 -1.16 -2.86 8.22
C ASN A 9 -1.62 -1.95 9.37
N HIS A 10 -2.89 -2.09 9.77
CA HIS A 10 -3.46 -1.43 10.95
C HIS A 10 -3.32 0.11 10.90
N PHE A 11 -3.75 0.70 9.78
CA PHE A 11 -3.78 2.15 9.61
C PHE A 11 -4.97 2.75 10.37
N SER A 12 -4.68 3.55 11.41
CA SER A 12 -5.71 4.28 12.16
C SER A 12 -5.98 5.61 11.47
N GLN A 13 -6.93 5.61 10.54
CA GLN A 13 -7.39 6.81 9.86
C GLN A 13 -8.90 6.92 10.01
N ARG A 14 -9.42 8.14 10.27
CA ARG A 14 -10.87 8.39 10.18
C ARG A 14 -11.19 8.39 8.68
N TYR A 15 -12.02 7.43 8.26
CA TYR A 15 -12.41 7.08 6.87
C TYR A 15 -11.45 6.09 6.17
N PRO A 16 -11.98 5.17 5.31
CA PRO A 16 -11.19 4.25 4.50
C PRO A 16 -10.43 5.05 3.44
N LYS A 17 -9.35 5.68 3.88
CA LYS A 17 -8.47 6.49 3.05
C LYS A 17 -7.33 5.60 2.58
N ILE A 18 -7.01 5.71 1.30
CA ILE A 18 -5.78 5.12 0.79
C ILE A 18 -4.61 5.78 1.53
N PRO A 19 -3.67 5.01 2.10
CA PRO A 19 -2.50 5.59 2.74
C PRO A 19 -1.72 6.43 1.74
N VAL A 20 -1.35 7.66 2.10
CA VAL A 20 -0.54 8.52 1.24
C VAL A 20 0.81 7.84 0.98
N PHE A 21 1.03 7.45 -0.27
CA PHE A 21 2.29 6.88 -0.72
C PHE A 21 3.26 8.02 -1.04
N ASN A 22 4.50 7.92 -0.56
CA ASN A 22 5.58 8.83 -0.96
C ASN A 22 6.72 8.05 -1.63
N GLU A 23 7.65 8.77 -2.24
CA GLU A 23 8.84 8.20 -2.89
C GLU A 23 9.77 7.43 -1.94
N LYS A 24 9.51 7.44 -0.62
CA LYS A 24 10.29 6.70 0.38
C LYS A 24 9.82 5.24 0.51
N PHE A 25 8.68 4.87 -0.07
CA PHE A 25 8.30 3.46 -0.21
C PHE A 25 9.20 2.81 -1.26
N ASN A 26 9.99 1.82 -0.83
CA ASN A 26 10.87 1.06 -1.70
C ASN A 26 10.16 -0.19 -2.27
N ASP A 27 10.82 -0.88 -3.20
CA ASP A 27 10.33 -2.12 -3.84
C ASP A 27 10.16 -3.32 -2.88
N CYS A 28 10.41 -3.14 -1.58
CA CYS A 28 10.31 -4.17 -0.56
C CYS A 28 9.29 -3.81 0.55
N VAL A 29 8.50 -2.75 0.37
CA VAL A 29 7.44 -2.37 1.30
C VAL A 29 6.08 -2.40 0.61
N GLY A 30 5.16 -3.19 1.16
CA GLY A 30 3.77 -3.26 0.73
C GLY A 30 2.80 -2.74 1.78
N ILE A 31 1.57 -2.46 1.36
CA ILE A 31 0.48 -2.00 2.21
C ILE A 31 -0.65 -3.01 2.12
N ALA A 32 -1.14 -3.44 3.28
CA ALA A 32 -2.28 -4.34 3.37
C ALA A 32 -3.60 -3.55 3.32
N PHE A 33 -4.57 -4.13 2.62
CA PHE A 33 -5.95 -3.66 2.58
C PHE A 33 -6.87 -4.72 3.21
N ASP A 34 -8.06 -4.30 3.62
CA ASP A 34 -9.07 -5.22 4.14
C ASP A 34 -9.40 -6.27 3.08
N HIS A 35 -9.54 -7.52 3.52
CA HIS A 35 -9.77 -8.70 2.67
C HIS A 35 -8.66 -9.03 1.65
N MET A 36 -7.50 -8.38 1.70
CA MET A 36 -6.37 -8.70 0.84
C MET A 36 -5.88 -10.14 1.07
N GLN A 37 -5.73 -10.90 -0.03
CA GLN A 37 -5.09 -12.21 -0.04
C GLN A 37 -3.87 -12.15 -0.94
N VAL A 38 -2.72 -12.58 -0.43
CA VAL A 38 -1.46 -12.57 -1.18
C VAL A 38 -0.63 -13.80 -0.86
N ASN A 39 -0.02 -14.39 -1.89
CA ASN A 39 1.00 -15.42 -1.73
C ASN A 39 2.35 -14.76 -1.47
N PHE A 40 3.16 -15.31 -0.56
CA PHE A 40 4.53 -14.87 -0.29
C PHE A 40 5.39 -14.71 -1.55
N GLN A 41 5.21 -15.57 -2.55
CA GLN A 41 5.94 -15.50 -3.83
C GLN A 41 5.65 -14.22 -4.63
N ASN A 42 4.48 -13.61 -4.40
CA ASN A 42 3.99 -12.45 -5.13
C ASN A 42 4.18 -11.13 -4.37
N LEU A 43 4.78 -11.16 -3.17
CA LEU A 43 4.97 -9.95 -2.34
C LEU A 43 5.73 -8.85 -3.07
N CYS A 44 6.76 -9.20 -3.84
CA CYS A 44 7.54 -8.23 -4.64
C CYS A 44 6.71 -7.52 -5.72
N GLY A 45 5.52 -8.03 -6.04
CA GLY A 45 4.57 -7.37 -6.96
C GLY A 45 3.74 -6.29 -6.29
N LEU A 46 3.55 -6.34 -4.97
CA LEU A 46 2.68 -5.41 -4.25
C LEU A 46 3.07 -3.93 -4.37
N PRO A 47 4.37 -3.55 -4.28
CA PRO A 47 4.75 -2.15 -4.42
C PRO A 47 4.35 -1.56 -5.78
N LYS A 48 4.33 -2.39 -6.83
CA LYS A 48 3.94 -1.98 -8.19
C LYS A 48 2.45 -1.65 -8.32
N LEU A 49 1.62 -2.13 -7.39
CA LEU A 49 0.20 -1.85 -7.36
C LEU A 49 -0.11 -0.49 -6.72
N LEU A 50 0.84 0.11 -6.00
CA LEU A 50 0.62 1.37 -5.29
C LEU A 50 0.31 2.53 -6.25
N GLN A 51 1.02 2.64 -7.37
CA GLN A 51 0.78 3.69 -8.35
C GLN A 51 -0.59 3.54 -9.04
N PRO A 52 -0.97 2.37 -9.58
CA PRO A 52 -2.33 2.16 -10.09
C PRO A 52 -3.43 2.45 -9.06
N LEU A 53 -3.24 2.04 -7.80
CA LEU A 53 -4.18 2.35 -6.73
C LEU A 53 -4.26 3.85 -6.46
N HIS A 54 -3.14 4.57 -6.46
CA HIS A 54 -3.17 6.02 -6.34
C HIS A 54 -4.00 6.69 -7.44
N GLU A 55 -3.85 6.26 -8.70
CA GLU A 55 -4.62 6.82 -9.82
C GLU A 55 -6.10 6.48 -9.75
N ILE A 56 -6.47 5.25 -9.36
CA ILE A 56 -7.87 4.84 -9.22
C ILE A 56 -8.58 5.67 -8.15
N PHE A 57 -7.88 5.97 -7.05
CA PHE A 57 -8.46 6.66 -5.89
C PHE A 57 -8.05 8.13 -5.82
N LYS A 58 -7.66 8.72 -6.96
CA LYS A 58 -7.10 10.07 -7.02
C LYS A 58 -8.12 11.12 -6.59
N GLU A 59 -9.38 10.96 -6.97
CA GLU A 59 -10.46 11.89 -6.60
C GLU A 59 -10.69 11.89 -5.08
N GLU A 60 -10.67 10.72 -4.43
CA GLU A 60 -10.82 10.58 -2.97
C GLU A 60 -9.58 11.02 -2.18
N ILE A 61 -8.43 11.15 -2.85
CA ILE A 61 -7.19 11.71 -2.29
C ILE A 61 -7.14 13.23 -2.49
N GLU A 62 -7.62 13.77 -3.62
CA GLU A 62 -7.62 15.21 -3.93
C GLU A 62 -8.76 15.98 -3.26
N GLU A 63 -9.88 15.34 -2.92
CA GLU A 63 -10.94 15.92 -2.07
C GLU A 63 -10.52 16.11 -0.60
N GLN A 64 -9.24 15.89 -0.26
CA GLN A 64 -8.67 16.00 1.10
C GLN A 64 -8.06 17.37 1.43
#